data_AF-A0A958QWY5-F1
#
_entry.id   AF-A0A958QWY5-F1
#
_cell.length_a   1.000
_cell.length_b   1.000
_cell.length_c   1.000
_cell.angle_alpha   90.00
_cell.angle_beta   90.00
_cell.angle_gamma   90.00
#
_symmetry.space_group_name_H-M   'P 1'
#
loop_
_entity.id
_entity.type
_entity.pdbx_description
1 polymer ?
#
loop_
_entity_poly.entity_id
_entity_poly.type
_entity_poly.pdbx_seq_one_letter_code
_entity_poly.pdbx_strand_id
1 'polypeptide(L)' 'MADSENEIEFKPGDRVARAGEASGPFGTVQSIRVETVRNSIKKEGGEAAGVTITVLWDNGTLSHFVPSGLEVQ' A
#
# COMPACT_ATOMS: atom_id res chain seq x y z
N MET A 1 -24.40 7.36 6.36
CA MET A 1 -23.20 7.97 5.74
C MET A 1 -22.10 6.97 6.05
N ALA A 2 -21.63 6.24 5.04
CA ALA A 2 -20.61 5.21 5.24
C ALA A 2 -19.27 5.88 5.03
N ASP A 3 -18.60 6.19 6.13
CA ASP A 3 -17.18 6.47 6.17
C ASP A 3 -16.47 5.21 5.64
N SER A 4 -16.14 5.21 4.35
CA SER A 4 -15.19 4.25 3.79
C SER A 4 -13.83 4.59 4.40
N GLU A 5 -13.60 4.14 5.63
CA GLU A 5 -12.27 3.90 6.15
C GLU A 5 -11.58 3.03 5.11
N ASN A 6 -10.70 3.66 4.35
CA ASN A 6 -9.82 3.03 3.40
C ASN A 6 -8.89 2.19 4.29
N GLU A 7 -9.30 0.97 4.61
CA GLU A 7 -8.66 0.11 5.60
C GLU A 7 -7.31 -0.28 5.03
N ILE A 8 -6.28 0.50 5.37
CA ILE A 8 -4.92 0.18 5.00
C ILE A 8 -4.51 -0.93 5.95
N GLU A 9 -4.63 -2.17 5.47
CA GLU A 9 -4.31 -3.39 6.24
C GLU A 9 -2.80 -3.49 6.59
N PHE A 10 -1.98 -2.61 6.03
CA PHE A 10 -0.54 -2.55 6.26
C PHE A 10 -0.20 -1.53 7.35
N LYS A 11 0.80 -1.85 8.18
CA LYS A 11 1.39 -0.93 9.16
C LYS A 11 2.91 -0.85 9.01
N PRO A 12 3.52 0.31 9.34
CA PRO A 12 4.98 0.39 9.42
C PRO A 12 5.52 -0.65 10.40
N GLY A 13 6.52 -1.42 9.95
CA GLY A 13 7.08 -2.55 10.69
C GLY A 13 6.51 -3.91 10.27
N ASP A 14 5.40 -3.97 9.54
CA ASP A 14 4.86 -5.24 9.05
C ASP A 14 5.80 -5.89 8.05
N ARG A 15 5.83 -7.22 8.10
CA ARG A 15 6.55 -8.03 7.14
C ARG A 15 5.65 -8.30 5.94
N VAL A 16 6.16 -8.03 4.75
CA VAL A 16 5.42 -8.16 3.50
C VAL A 16 6.22 -8.93 2.47
N ALA A 17 5.50 -9.60 1.58
CA ALA A 17 6.00 -10.18 0.35
C ALA A 17 5.25 -9.55 -0.84
N ARG A 18 5.80 -9.72 -2.05
CA ARG A 18 5.07 -9.32 -3.26
C ARG A 18 3.87 -10.22 -3.46
N ALA A 19 2.72 -9.61 -3.76
CA ALA A 19 1.50 -10.34 -4.01
C ALA A 19 1.67 -11.29 -5.22
N GLY A 20 1.30 -12.55 -5.05
CA GLY A 20 1.36 -13.56 -6.12
C GLY A 20 2.76 -14.15 -6.41
N GLU A 21 3.79 -13.80 -5.64
CA GLU A 21 5.12 -14.38 -5.77
C GLU A 21 5.45 -15.27 -4.56
N ALA A 22 5.22 -16.58 -4.70
CA ALA A 22 5.36 -17.56 -3.62
C ALA A 22 6.80 -17.72 -3.08
N SER A 23 7.80 -17.18 -3.76
CA SER A 23 9.22 -17.29 -3.40
C SER A 23 10.00 -16.01 -3.73
N GLY A 24 9.43 -14.86 -3.37
CA GLY A 24 10.07 -13.55 -3.49
C GLY A 24 10.91 -13.15 -2.26
N PRO A 25 11.68 -12.05 -2.35
CA PRO A 25 12.32 -11.46 -1.18
C PRO A 25 11.25 -10.97 -0.19
N PHE A 26 11.54 -11.08 1.11
CA PHE A 26 10.73 -10.47 2.15
C PHE A 26 11.21 -9.04 2.41
N GLY A 27 10.28 -8.19 2.80
CA GLY A 27 10.56 -6.81 3.12
C GLY A 27 9.73 -6.35 4.29
N THR A 28 10.11 -5.20 4.84
CA THR A 28 9.41 -4.57 5.95
C THR A 28 8.85 -3.25 5.49
N VAL A 29 7.59 -2.98 5.82
CA VAL A 29 6.97 -1.68 5.54
C VAL A 29 7.70 -0.61 6.34
N GLN A 30 8.34 0.32 5.65
CA GLN A 30 9.04 1.44 6.28
C GLN A 30 8.09 2.61 6.51
N SER A 31 7.23 2.90 5.53
CA SER A 31 6.32 4.04 5.60
C SER A 31 5.11 3.83 4.69
N ILE A 32 4.00 4.46 5.04
CA ILE A 32 2.75 4.42 4.28
C ILE A 32 2.34 5.86 4.04
N ARG A 33 2.16 6.21 2.77
CA ARG A 33 1.72 7.52 2.33
C ARG A 33 0.37 7.41 1.66
N VAL A 34 -0.62 8.07 2.25
CA VAL A 34 -1.97 8.17 1.68
C VAL A 34 -2.06 9.48 0.93
N GLU A 35 -2.11 9.42 -0.39
CA GLU A 35 -2.38 10.57 -1.22
C GLU A 35 -3.90 10.74 -1.35
N THR A 36 -4.43 11.72 -0.62
CA THR A 36 -5.84 12.08 -0.70
C THR A 36 -6.14 12.62 -2.09
N VAL A 37 -7.12 12.03 -2.77
CA VAL A 37 -7.59 12.51 -4.06
C VAL A 37 -8.12 13.93 -3.87
N ARG A 38 -7.56 14.89 -4.60
CA ARG A 38 -8.14 16.24 -4.67
C ARG A 38 -9.56 16.09 -5.19
N ASN A 39 -10.48 16.81 -4.53
CA ASN A 39 -11.91 16.88 -4.83
C ASN A 39 -12.11 17.37 -6.29
N SER A 40 -12.02 16.45 -7.25
CA SER A 40 -12.22 16.72 -8.67
C SER A 40 -13.72 16.74 -8.92
N ILE A 41 -14.22 17.87 -9.43
CA ILE A 41 -15.62 18.27 -9.59
C ILE A 41 -16.49 17.34 -10.48
N LYS A 42 -16.01 16.15 -10.87
CA LYS A 42 -16.78 15.20 -11.68
C LYS A 42 -17.24 14.01 -10.83
N LYS A 43 -18.55 14.00 -10.55
CA LYS A 43 -19.30 12.83 -10.08
C LYS A 43 -19.27 11.76 -11.16
N GLU A 44 -18.29 10.88 -11.16
CA GLU A 44 -18.38 9.51 -11.70
C GLU A 44 -17.07 8.77 -11.38
N GLY A 45 -17.15 7.74 -10.53
CA GLY A 45 -16.03 6.86 -10.19
C GLY A 45 -15.22 7.35 -9.01
N GLY A 46 -15.44 6.77 -7.83
CA GLY A 46 -14.58 6.96 -6.66
C GLY A 46 -13.19 6.42 -6.96
N GLU A 47 -12.27 7.28 -7.38
CA GLU A 47 -10.85 6.98 -7.32
C GLU A 47 -10.50 6.75 -5.85
N ALA A 48 -10.15 5.50 -5.49
CA ALA A 48 -9.65 5.19 -4.16
C ALA A 48 -8.43 6.06 -3.89
N ALA A 49 -8.28 6.54 -2.64
CA ALA A 49 -7.11 7.32 -2.26
C ALA A 49 -5.83 6.58 -2.69
N GLY A 50 -4.91 7.29 -3.34
CA GLY A 50 -3.66 6.70 -3.82
C GLY A 50 -2.81 6.30 -2.61
N VAL A 51 -2.87 5.04 -2.19
CA VAL A 51 -2.03 4.55 -1.09
C VAL A 51 -0.72 4.03 -1.66
N THR A 52 0.38 4.65 -1.26
CA THR A 52 1.73 4.22 -1.59
C THR A 52 2.41 3.70 -0.33
N ILE A 53 2.90 2.46 -0.39
CA ILE A 53 3.60 1.76 0.69
C ILE A 53 5.07 1.67 0.30
N THR A 54 5.94 2.20 1.14
CA THR A 54 7.40 2.06 1.00
C THR A 54 7.85 0.84 1.77
N VAL A 55 8.46 -0.12 1.07
CA VAL A 55 8.98 -1.37 1.62
C VAL A 55 10.50 -1.37 1.55
N LEU A 56 11.16 -1.71 2.65
CA LEU A 56 12.58 -2.02 2.72
C LEU A 56 12.76 -3.54 2.65
N TRP A 57 13.26 -4.02 1.52
CA TRP A 57 13.58 -5.43 1.32
C TRP A 57 14.83 -5.83 2.10
N ASP A 58 14.95 -7.10 2.49
CA ASP A 58 16.12 -7.61 3.23
C ASP A 58 17.44 -7.48 2.46
N ASN A 59 17.37 -7.41 1.14
CA ASN A 59 18.53 -7.16 0.29
C ASN A 59 19.01 -5.70 0.35
N GLY A 60 18.38 -4.85 1.17
CA GLY A 60 18.69 -3.42 1.33
C GLY A 60 18.01 -2.50 0.30
N THR A 61 17.16 -3.04 -0.58
CA THR A 61 16.47 -2.24 -1.60
C THR A 61 15.21 -1.60 -1.04
N LEU A 62 14.99 -0.33 -1.35
CA LEU A 62 13.72 0.36 -1.10
C LEU A 62 12.83 0.29 -2.33
N SER A 63 11.54 0.04 -2.15
CA SER A 63 10.58 0.03 -3.24
C SER A 63 9.24 0.60 -2.81
N HIS A 64 8.48 1.10 -3.78
CA HIS A 64 7.16 1.68 -3.57
C HIS A 64 6.11 0.79 -4.23
N PHE A 65 5.09 0.41 -3.47
CA PHE A 65 4.02 -0.47 -3.92
C PHE A 65 2.66 0.11 -3.58
N VAL A 66 1.66 -0.27 -4.36
CA VAL A 66 0.25 -0.12 -3.97
C VAL A 66 -0.13 -1.28 -3.05
N PRO A 67 -1.11 -1.11 -2.14
CA PRO A 67 -1.55 -2.16 -1.22
C PRO A 67 -1.93 -3.47 -1.93
N SER A 68 -2.54 -3.41 -3.11
CA SER A 68 -2.92 -4.59 -3.89
C SER A 68 -1.73 -5.41 -4.43
N GLY A 69 -0.51 -4.86 -4.39
CA GLY A 69 0.71 -5.51 -4.88
C GLY A 69 1.54 -6.18 -3.77
N LEU A 70 1.06 -6.16 -2.53
CA LEU A 70 1.74 -6.72 -1.36
C LEU A 70 0.81 -7.67 -0.60
N GLU A 71 1.40 -8.64 0.08
CA GLU A 71 0.72 -9.55 1.00
C GLU A 71 1.48 -9.55 2.33
N VAL A 72 0.75 -9.51 3.45
CA VAL A 72 1.34 -9.60 4.80
C VAL A 72 1.76 -11.07 5.06
N GLN A 73 2.92 -11.24 5.68
CA GLN A 73 3.48 -12.55 6.09
C GLN A 73 3.45 -12.74 7.60
#